data_AF-A0A662SGQ2-F1
#
_entry.id   AF-A0A662SGQ2-F1
#
_cell.length_a   1.000
_cell.length_b   1.000
_cell.length_c   1.000
_cell.angle_alpha   90.00
_cell.angle_beta   90.00
_cell.angle_gamma   90.00
#
_symmetry.space_group_name_H-M   'P 1'
#
loop_
_entity.id
_entity.type
_entity.pdbx_description
1 polymer ?
#
loop_
_entity_poly.entity_id
_entity_poly.type
_entity_poly.pdbx_seq_one_letter_code
_entity_poly.pdbx_strand_id
1 'polypeptide(L)'
;YNTGVRRLSEALAKAKDDNILETLTSGAGNTIDCSNAAYDTPEEAIPAAIGKVLEAKGVSDEDIKRIACILPVAHWQKLLKLTTVKNIVTSLAEYFGETYGMKIYPTKYSGWTNEGLLLVTGADTAVHGVLRPPQGVPLVEVKRHAGVGTEYIVRQFFATKVVPEQSGVTTSKRIVKFTNLNNW
;
A
#
# COMPACT_ATOMS: atom_id res chain seq x y z
N TYR A 1 -11.41 2.03 -30.66
CA TYR A 1 -10.02 1.58 -30.41
C TYR A 1 -9.48 2.04 -29.04
N ASN A 2 -9.59 3.31 -28.64
CA ASN A 2 -8.99 3.81 -27.38
C ASN A 2 -9.59 3.26 -26.08
N THR A 3 -10.86 2.85 -26.05
CA THR A 3 -11.52 2.31 -24.85
C THR A 3 -11.03 0.91 -24.46
N GLY A 4 -10.73 0.05 -25.43
CA GLY A 4 -10.22 -1.31 -25.17
C GLY A 4 -8.80 -1.28 -24.58
N VAL A 5 -7.93 -0.45 -25.13
CA VAL A 5 -6.53 -0.29 -24.65
C VAL A 5 -6.48 0.35 -23.26
N ARG A 6 -7.37 1.31 -22.97
CA ARG A 6 -7.50 1.90 -21.62
C ARG A 6 -7.90 0.87 -20.58
N ARG A 7 -8.92 0.04 -20.86
CA ARG A 7 -9.36 -1.03 -19.94
C ARG A 7 -8.29 -2.10 -19.72
N LEU A 8 -7.53 -2.43 -20.77
CA LEU A 8 -6.43 -3.38 -20.66
C LEU A 8 -5.28 -2.83 -19.79
N SER A 9 -4.97 -1.53 -19.96
CA SER A 9 -3.97 -0.85 -19.12
C SER A 9 -4.43 -0.75 -17.66
N GLU A 10 -5.72 -0.48 -17.43
CA GLU A 10 -6.33 -0.46 -16.09
C GLU A 10 -6.29 -1.84 -15.42
N ALA A 11 -6.61 -2.91 -16.16
CA ALA A 11 -6.54 -4.27 -15.65
C ALA A 11 -5.10 -4.69 -15.28
N LEU A 12 -4.10 -4.26 -16.07
CA LEU A 12 -2.70 -4.51 -15.77
C LEU A 12 -2.22 -3.72 -14.55
N ALA A 13 -2.64 -2.47 -14.40
CA ALA A 13 -2.34 -1.67 -13.21
C ALA A 13 -2.95 -2.33 -11.96
N LYS A 14 -4.21 -2.79 -12.05
CA LYS A 14 -4.87 -3.51 -10.97
C LYS A 14 -4.11 -4.76 -10.55
N ALA A 15 -3.70 -5.61 -11.49
CA ALA A 15 -2.95 -6.82 -11.18
C ALA A 15 -1.59 -6.55 -10.50
N LYS A 16 -0.96 -5.42 -10.80
CA LYS A 16 0.27 -4.98 -10.12
C LYS A 16 0.01 -4.53 -8.70
N ASP A 17 -1.01 -3.68 -8.51
CA ASP A 17 -1.38 -3.20 -7.19
C ASP A 17 -1.78 -4.37 -6.29
N ASP A 18 -2.54 -5.33 -6.80
CA ASP A 18 -2.91 -6.55 -6.07
C ASP A 18 -1.68 -7.35 -5.65
N ASN A 19 -0.71 -7.57 -6.55
CA ASN A 19 0.54 -8.27 -6.22
C ASN A 19 1.36 -7.53 -5.16
N ILE A 20 1.49 -6.21 -5.28
CA ILE A 20 2.23 -5.38 -4.32
C ILE A 20 1.57 -5.49 -2.94
N LEU A 21 0.26 -5.28 -2.89
CA LEU A 21 -0.48 -5.22 -1.64
C LEU A 21 -0.54 -6.59 -0.95
N GLU A 22 -0.80 -7.68 -1.68
CA GLU A 22 -0.77 -9.05 -1.14
C GLU A 22 0.61 -9.45 -0.60
N THR A 23 1.68 -9.08 -1.31
CA THR A 23 3.05 -9.38 -0.86
C THR A 23 3.43 -8.55 0.37
N LEU A 24 2.96 -7.30 0.45
CA LEU A 24 3.21 -6.44 1.61
C LEU A 24 2.41 -6.87 2.85
N THR A 25 1.16 -7.33 2.70
CA THR A 25 0.38 -7.83 3.85
C THR A 25 0.90 -9.16 4.36
N SER A 26 1.29 -10.06 3.47
CA SER A 26 1.89 -11.34 3.87
C SER A 26 3.28 -11.17 4.50
N GLY A 27 4.03 -10.15 4.09
CA GLY A 27 5.32 -9.80 4.67
C GLY A 27 5.29 -8.86 5.88
N ALA A 28 4.11 -8.49 6.39
CA ALA A 28 3.99 -7.64 7.56
C ALA A 28 4.48 -8.35 8.83
N GLY A 29 5.47 -7.76 9.51
CA GLY A 29 6.03 -8.32 10.74
C GLY A 29 5.23 -7.99 11.99
N ASN A 30 4.35 -6.99 11.92
CA ASN A 30 3.55 -6.50 13.04
C ASN A 30 2.09 -6.31 12.61
N THR A 31 1.17 -6.56 13.54
CA THR A 31 -0.27 -6.37 13.32
C THR A 31 -0.86 -5.53 14.46
N ILE A 32 -1.82 -4.67 14.12
CA ILE A 32 -2.67 -3.93 15.05
C ILE A 32 -4.11 -4.31 14.75
N ASP A 33 -4.77 -4.84 15.77
CA ASP A 33 -6.18 -5.17 15.72
C ASP A 33 -7.01 -3.97 16.17
N CYS A 34 -7.72 -3.37 15.22
CA CYS A 34 -8.57 -2.20 15.44
C CYS A 34 -9.91 -2.56 16.09
N SER A 35 -10.16 -3.85 16.37
CA SER A 35 -11.28 -4.27 17.22
C SER A 35 -11.01 -4.13 18.72
N ASN A 36 -9.74 -3.92 19.10
CA ASN A 36 -9.36 -3.71 20.48
C ASN A 36 -9.74 -2.27 20.88
N ALA A 37 -10.32 -2.12 22.08
CA ALA A 37 -10.72 -0.81 22.64
C ALA A 37 -9.55 0.20 22.70
N ALA A 38 -8.30 -0.27 22.75
CA ALA A 38 -7.11 0.59 22.71
C ALA A 38 -6.79 1.18 21.32
N TYR A 39 -7.41 0.67 20.24
CA TYR A 39 -7.17 1.04 18.84
C TYR A 39 -8.47 1.24 18.05
N ASP A 40 -9.57 1.49 18.76
CA ASP A 40 -10.91 1.65 18.20
C ASP A 40 -11.05 2.98 17.44
N THR A 41 -10.17 3.94 17.72
CA THR A 41 -10.09 5.20 17.00
C THR A 41 -8.85 5.30 16.11
N PRO A 42 -8.94 5.95 14.93
CA PRO A 42 -7.78 6.17 14.07
C PRO A 42 -6.71 7.07 14.73
N GLU A 43 -7.12 7.92 15.67
CA GLU A 43 -6.25 8.82 16.45
C GLU A 43 -5.27 8.06 17.34
N GLU A 44 -5.64 6.87 17.82
CA GLU A 44 -4.82 6.03 18.70
C GLU A 44 -4.11 4.93 17.91
N ALA A 45 -4.78 4.33 16.92
CA ALA A 45 -4.24 3.22 16.15
C ALA A 45 -3.05 3.63 15.26
N ILE A 46 -3.10 4.81 14.63
CA ILE A 46 -2.03 5.28 13.73
C ILE A 46 -0.74 5.59 14.51
N PRO A 47 -0.75 6.37 15.61
CA PRO A 47 0.46 6.57 16.42
C PRO A 47 1.03 5.28 17.00
N ALA A 48 0.18 4.34 17.42
CA ALA A 48 0.63 3.04 17.91
C ALA A 48 1.33 2.22 16.81
N ALA A 49 0.83 2.29 15.57
CA ALA A 49 1.49 1.69 14.41
C ALA A 49 2.86 2.32 14.14
N ILE A 50 2.93 3.65 14.22
CA ILE A 50 4.19 4.38 14.07
C ILE A 50 5.19 3.93 15.14
N GLY A 51 4.79 3.87 16.42
CA GLY A 51 5.65 3.36 17.50
C GLY A 51 6.22 1.97 17.20
N LYS A 52 5.38 1.02 16.77
CA LYS A 52 5.84 -0.33 16.40
C LYS A 52 6.77 -0.37 15.18
N VAL A 53 6.60 0.56 14.25
CA VAL A 53 7.50 0.71 13.10
C VAL A 53 8.84 1.31 13.52
N LEU A 54 8.87 2.24 14.48
CA LEU A 54 10.11 2.85 14.97
C LEU A 54 10.92 1.90 15.87
N GLU A 55 10.28 0.92 16.49
CA GLU A 55 10.96 -0.17 17.19
C GLU A 55 11.71 -1.14 16.24
N ALA A 56 11.47 -1.04 14.93
CA ALA A 56 12.14 -1.87 13.94
C ALA A 56 13.64 -1.53 13.85
N LYS A 57 14.47 -2.57 13.65
CA LYS A 57 15.93 -2.41 13.73
C LYS A 57 16.45 -1.58 12.55
N GLY A 58 17.21 -0.52 12.86
CA GLY A 58 17.88 0.31 11.86
C GLY A 58 16.98 1.33 11.16
N VAL A 59 15.85 1.69 11.78
CA VAL A 59 15.07 2.88 11.40
C VAL A 59 15.71 4.09 12.05
N SER A 60 16.12 5.06 11.25
CA SER A 60 16.71 6.32 11.72
C SER A 60 15.65 7.40 11.89
N ASP A 61 15.96 8.48 12.63
CA ASP A 61 15.04 9.61 12.81
C ASP A 61 14.63 10.28 11.48
N GLU A 62 15.43 10.11 10.42
CA GLU A 62 15.08 10.58 9.07
C GLU A 62 14.01 9.73 8.39
N ASP A 63 13.93 8.44 8.73
CA ASP A 63 12.95 7.51 8.18
C ASP A 63 11.55 7.70 8.78
N ILE A 64 11.46 8.40 9.92
CA ILE A 64 10.19 8.85 10.51
C ILE A 64 9.38 9.69 9.49
N LYS A 65 10.06 10.53 8.71
CA LYS A 65 9.44 11.40 7.69
C LYS A 65 9.05 10.64 6.41
N ARG A 66 9.42 9.36 6.30
CA ARG A 66 9.20 8.52 5.12
C ARG A 66 8.09 7.50 5.33
N ILE A 67 7.20 7.71 6.29
CA ILE A 67 6.09 6.80 6.54
C ILE A 67 4.99 6.99 5.49
N ALA A 68 4.53 5.88 4.94
CA ALA A 68 3.36 5.80 4.08
C ALA A 68 2.29 4.91 4.73
N CYS A 69 1.06 5.40 4.73
CA CYS A 69 -0.11 4.64 5.15
C CYS A 69 -0.99 4.36 3.93
N ILE A 70 -1.44 3.12 3.77
CA ILE A 70 -2.29 2.68 2.67
C ILE A 70 -3.59 2.18 3.29
N LEU A 71 -4.71 2.80 2.91
CA LEU A 71 -6.02 2.51 3.47
C LEU A 71 -7.08 2.33 2.38
N PRO A 72 -8.09 1.47 2.58
CA PRO A 72 -9.24 1.39 1.69
C PRO A 72 -9.99 2.72 1.64
N VAL A 73 -10.56 3.08 0.49
CA VAL A 73 -11.29 4.36 0.30
C VAL A 73 -12.40 4.57 1.35
N ALA A 74 -13.09 3.51 1.78
CA ALA A 74 -14.16 3.60 2.77
C ALA A 74 -13.68 4.12 4.14
N HIS A 75 -12.48 3.69 4.57
CA HIS A 75 -11.88 4.12 5.84
C HIS A 75 -11.09 5.43 5.68
N TRP A 76 -10.55 5.68 4.48
CA TRP A 76 -9.95 6.96 4.12
C TRP A 76 -10.92 8.14 4.31
N GLN A 77 -12.19 7.97 3.95
CA GLN A 77 -13.22 9.00 4.17
C GLN A 77 -13.41 9.36 5.65
N LYS A 78 -13.16 8.43 6.58
CA LYS A 78 -13.28 8.69 8.01
C LYS A 78 -12.15 9.59 8.53
N LEU A 79 -10.95 9.48 7.96
CA LEU A 79 -9.81 10.37 8.27
C LEU A 79 -9.95 11.80 7.73
N LEU A 80 -10.78 11.98 6.70
CA LEU A 80 -11.10 13.28 6.13
C LEU A 80 -12.19 14.03 6.91
N LYS A 81 -12.88 13.35 7.83
CA LYS A 81 -13.83 14.02 8.72
C LYS A 81 -13.06 14.97 9.63
N LEU A 82 -13.57 16.18 9.76
CA LEU A 82 -13.03 17.20 10.65
C LEU A 82 -13.30 16.77 12.09
N THR A 83 -12.24 16.54 12.85
CA THR A 83 -12.33 16.29 14.30
C THR A 83 -11.62 17.42 15.04
N THR A 84 -12.11 17.74 16.23
CA THR A 84 -11.46 18.74 17.09
C THR A 84 -10.28 18.09 17.81
N VAL A 85 -9.14 18.06 17.15
CA VAL A 85 -7.87 17.65 17.76
C VAL A 85 -7.25 18.89 18.39
N LYS A 86 -7.09 18.90 19.72
CA LYS A 86 -6.48 20.01 20.48
C LYS A 86 -7.12 21.39 20.23
N ASN A 87 -8.45 21.45 20.20
CA ASN A 87 -9.21 22.71 20.11
C ASN A 87 -9.07 23.46 18.77
N ILE A 88 -8.46 22.85 17.75
CA ILE A 88 -8.43 23.33 16.37
C ILE A 88 -9.21 22.32 15.53
N VAL A 89 -10.07 22.83 14.65
CA VAL A 89 -10.84 22.00 13.71
C VAL A 89 -9.94 21.71 12.51
N THR A 90 -9.30 20.54 12.49
CA THR A 90 -8.45 20.08 11.37
C THR A 90 -8.83 18.66 10.97
N SER A 91 -8.58 18.30 9.72
CA SER A 91 -8.75 16.89 9.32
C SER A 91 -7.64 16.04 9.92
N LEU A 92 -7.94 14.80 10.30
CA LEU A 92 -6.92 13.91 10.84
C LEU A 92 -5.81 13.62 9.83
N ALA A 93 -6.16 13.53 8.54
CA ALA A 93 -5.18 13.38 7.47
C ALA A 93 -4.16 14.53 7.44
N GLU A 94 -4.61 15.77 7.64
CA GLU A 94 -3.75 16.95 7.67
C GLU A 94 -2.90 17.00 8.94
N TYR A 95 -3.49 16.70 10.10
CA TYR A 95 -2.76 16.59 11.36
C TYR A 95 -1.62 15.56 11.31
N PHE A 96 -1.88 14.38 10.74
CA PHE A 96 -0.85 13.34 10.57
C PHE A 96 0.20 13.73 9.52
N GLY A 97 -0.20 14.44 8.47
CA GLY A 97 0.70 14.97 7.45
C GLY A 97 1.67 16.00 8.03
N GLU A 98 1.19 16.93 8.85
CA GLU A 98 2.02 17.97 9.47
C GLU A 98 2.89 17.43 10.61
N THR A 99 2.32 16.58 11.47
CA THR A 99 3.00 16.12 12.69
C THR A 99 4.07 15.07 12.41
N TYR A 100 3.79 14.12 11.50
CA TYR A 100 4.68 12.98 11.24
C TYR A 100 5.25 12.97 9.81
N GLY A 101 4.88 13.91 8.94
CA GLY A 101 5.31 13.91 7.54
C GLY A 101 4.74 12.74 6.73
N MET A 102 3.70 12.07 7.24
CA MET A 102 3.17 10.85 6.66
C MET A 102 2.36 11.14 5.39
N LYS A 103 2.54 10.28 4.38
CA LYS A 103 1.69 10.28 3.18
C LYS A 103 0.67 9.17 3.27
N ILE A 104 -0.59 9.49 3.03
CA ILE A 104 -1.65 8.49 3.08
C ILE A 104 -2.22 8.29 1.68
N TYR A 105 -2.25 7.02 1.25
CA TYR A 105 -2.64 6.60 -0.07
C TYR A 105 -3.94 5.80 -0.01
N PRO A 106 -5.04 6.29 -0.61
CA PRO A 106 -6.26 5.51 -0.70
C PRO A 106 -6.12 4.43 -1.78
N THR A 107 -6.50 3.19 -1.46
CA THR A 107 -6.63 2.09 -2.43
C THR A 107 -8.09 1.72 -2.63
N LYS A 108 -8.50 1.57 -3.89
CA LYS A 108 -9.84 1.13 -4.29
C LYS A 108 -9.88 -0.34 -4.72
N TYR A 109 -8.73 -0.91 -5.08
CA TYR A 109 -8.68 -2.10 -5.92
C TYR A 109 -8.15 -3.36 -5.25
N SER A 110 -7.49 -3.23 -4.10
CA SER A 110 -7.18 -4.38 -3.26
C SER A 110 -8.45 -4.99 -2.72
N GLY A 111 -8.57 -6.32 -2.70
CA GLY A 111 -9.65 -7.05 -2.02
C GLY A 111 -9.77 -6.80 -0.50
N TRP A 112 -9.09 -5.78 0.01
CA TRP A 112 -9.13 -5.30 1.39
C TRP A 112 -10.42 -4.51 1.62
N THR A 113 -11.29 -5.08 2.43
CA THR A 113 -12.48 -4.40 2.95
C THR A 113 -12.21 -3.75 4.30
N ASN A 114 -11.47 -4.46 5.17
CA ASN A 114 -11.28 -4.08 6.57
C ASN A 114 -9.80 -4.06 6.99
N GLU A 115 -8.89 -4.06 6.01
CA GLU A 115 -7.45 -4.14 6.24
C GLU A 115 -6.76 -2.87 5.73
N GLY A 116 -5.71 -2.47 6.44
CA GLY A 116 -4.86 -1.34 6.09
C GLY A 116 -3.40 -1.67 6.33
N LEU A 117 -2.51 -0.81 5.86
CA LEU A 117 -1.07 -1.02 5.96
C LEU A 117 -0.37 0.29 6.28
N LEU A 118 0.62 0.25 7.16
CA LEU A 118 1.54 1.35 7.42
C LEU A 118 2.97 0.83 7.27
N LEU A 119 3.79 1.56 6.52
CA LEU A 119 5.16 1.15 6.21
C LEU A 119 6.12 2.34 6.13
N VAL A 120 7.40 2.08 6.34
CA VAL A 120 8.48 3.02 6.01
C VAL A 120 8.85 2.87 4.54
N THR A 121 8.82 3.96 3.79
CA THR A 121 9.22 3.97 2.38
C THR A 121 10.74 3.98 2.27
N GLY A 122 11.31 2.84 1.89
CA GLY A 122 12.75 2.64 1.74
C GLY A 122 13.07 1.33 1.04
N ALA A 123 14.26 1.27 0.42
CA ALA A 123 14.72 0.08 -0.29
C ALA A 123 14.88 -1.14 0.63
N ASP A 124 15.10 -0.90 1.92
CA ASP A 124 15.25 -1.91 2.95
C ASP A 124 13.91 -2.46 3.49
N THR A 125 12.78 -1.92 3.03
CA THR A 125 11.44 -2.37 3.47
C THR A 125 10.85 -3.35 2.44
N ALA A 126 10.71 -2.92 1.19
CA ALA A 126 10.24 -3.76 0.10
C ALA A 126 10.72 -3.21 -1.25
N VAL A 127 10.98 -4.11 -2.19
CA VAL A 127 11.42 -3.76 -3.55
C VAL A 127 10.40 -4.32 -4.54
N HIS A 128 9.87 -3.44 -5.39
CA HIS A 128 9.07 -3.83 -6.54
C HIS A 128 9.98 -3.90 -7.78
N GLY A 129 10.23 -5.12 -8.25
CA GLY A 129 11.01 -5.38 -9.44
C GLY A 129 10.11 -5.45 -10.67
N VAL A 130 10.40 -4.62 -11.66
CA VAL A 130 9.80 -4.74 -13.00
C VAL A 130 10.88 -5.27 -13.93
N LEU A 131 10.65 -6.45 -14.51
CA LEU A 131 11.56 -6.97 -15.52
C LEU A 131 11.38 -6.13 -16.79
N ARG A 132 12.42 -5.39 -17.18
CA ARG A 132 12.49 -4.85 -18.53
C ARG A 132 12.66 -6.03 -19.48
N PRO A 133 11.83 -6.17 -20.51
CA PRO A 133 11.91 -7.33 -21.38
C PRO A 133 13.32 -7.40 -22.00
N PRO A 134 13.95 -8.58 -22.04
CA PRO A 134 15.20 -8.77 -22.76
C PRO A 134 15.00 -8.42 -24.25
N GLN A 135 16.09 -8.06 -24.92
CA GLN A 135 16.07 -7.67 -26.34
C GLN A 135 15.38 -8.76 -27.18
N GLY A 136 14.22 -8.44 -27.78
CA GLY A 136 13.46 -9.36 -28.64
C GLY A 136 12.09 -9.82 -28.11
N VAL A 137 11.72 -9.53 -26.85
CA VAL A 137 10.35 -9.80 -26.35
C VAL A 137 9.54 -8.49 -26.38
N PRO A 138 8.61 -8.30 -27.33
CA PRO A 138 7.82 -7.08 -27.42
C PRO A 138 6.86 -6.97 -26.22
N LEU A 139 6.81 -5.79 -25.61
CA LEU A 139 5.88 -5.46 -24.52
C LEU A 139 4.40 -5.50 -24.97
N VAL A 140 4.18 -5.35 -26.27
CA VAL A 140 2.86 -5.31 -26.91
C VAL A 140 2.89 -6.21 -28.15
N GLU A 141 2.08 -7.25 -28.15
CA GLU A 141 1.85 -8.09 -29.33
C GLU A 141 0.51 -7.70 -29.97
N VAL A 142 0.56 -7.41 -31.27
CA VAL A 142 -0.61 -7.04 -32.07
C VAL A 142 -0.85 -8.16 -33.08
N LYS A 143 -1.91 -8.95 -32.87
CA LYS A 143 -2.28 -10.03 -33.79
C LYS A 143 -3.55 -9.65 -34.53
N ARG A 144 -3.48 -9.59 -35.86
CA ARG A 144 -4.65 -9.30 -36.70
C ARG A 144 -5.29 -10.61 -37.13
N HIS A 145 -6.51 -10.88 -36.67
CA HIS A 145 -7.31 -12.01 -37.12
C HIS A 145 -8.24 -11.55 -38.24
N ALA A 146 -8.06 -12.11 -39.44
CA ALA A 146 -8.89 -11.80 -40.60
C ALA A 146 -10.36 -12.16 -40.29
N GLY A 147 -11.26 -11.16 -40.37
CA GLY A 147 -12.70 -11.32 -40.10
C GLY A 147 -13.17 -11.06 -38.67
N VAL A 148 -12.27 -10.89 -37.68
CA VAL A 148 -12.66 -10.80 -36.24
C VAL A 148 -12.13 -9.52 -35.56
N GLY A 149 -10.96 -8.99 -35.97
CA GLY A 149 -10.42 -7.74 -35.43
C GLY A 149 -8.92 -7.79 -35.15
N THR A 150 -8.42 -6.79 -34.42
CA THR A 150 -7.01 -6.70 -33.99
C THR A 150 -6.93 -6.96 -32.48
N GLU A 151 -6.23 -8.00 -32.08
CA GLU A 151 -5.97 -8.35 -30.69
C GLU A 151 -4.72 -7.62 -30.21
N TYR A 152 -4.81 -7.02 -29.02
CA TYR A 152 -3.71 -6.35 -28.34
C TYR A 152 -3.43 -7.07 -27.03
N ILE A 153 -2.24 -7.65 -26.91
CA ILE A 153 -1.79 -8.30 -25.68
C ILE A 153 -0.62 -7.49 -25.13
N VAL A 154 -0.76 -7.00 -23.89
CA VAL A 154 0.35 -6.35 -23.16
C VAL A 154 0.83 -7.32 -22.09
N ARG A 155 2.13 -7.66 -22.13
CA ARG A 155 2.75 -8.55 -21.15
C ARG A 155 3.86 -7.85 -20.42
N GLN A 156 3.83 -7.90 -19.10
CA GLN A 156 4.87 -7.36 -18.24
C GLN A 156 5.05 -8.29 -17.05
N PHE A 157 6.29 -8.69 -16.79
CA PHE A 157 6.64 -9.47 -15.61
C PHE A 157 7.03 -8.51 -14.49
N PHE A 158 6.35 -8.63 -13.36
CA PHE A 158 6.58 -7.84 -12.17
C PHE A 158 6.51 -8.77 -10.96
N ALA A 159 7.34 -8.49 -9.96
CA ALA A 159 7.31 -9.20 -8.69
C ALA A 159 7.72 -8.24 -7.58
N THR A 160 6.96 -8.26 -6.50
CA THR A 160 7.28 -7.53 -5.27
C THR A 160 7.96 -8.49 -4.31
N LYS A 161 8.97 -8.02 -3.56
CA LYS A 161 9.60 -8.80 -2.50
C LYS A 161 9.81 -7.93 -1.27
N VAL A 162 9.41 -8.44 -0.11
CA VAL A 162 9.69 -7.82 1.18
C VAL A 162 11.12 -8.17 1.59
N VAL A 163 11.85 -7.18 2.09
CA VAL A 163 13.23 -7.36 2.58
C VAL A 163 13.14 -7.67 4.08
N PRO A 164 13.51 -8.89 4.51
CA PRO A 164 13.47 -9.26 5.91
C PRO A 164 14.68 -8.70 6.67
N GLU A 165 14.48 -8.41 7.96
CA GLU A 165 15.54 -7.87 8.83
C GLU A 165 16.58 -8.93 9.25
N GLN A 166 16.26 -10.21 9.06
CA GLN A 166 17.10 -11.34 9.45
C GLN A 166 17.05 -12.43 8.39
N SER A 167 18.19 -13.12 8.21
CA SER A 167 18.28 -14.27 7.31
C SER A 167 17.35 -15.40 7.78
N GLY A 168 16.53 -15.93 6.88
CA GLY A 168 15.59 -17.02 7.17
C GLY A 168 14.19 -16.57 7.60
N VAL A 169 13.94 -15.27 7.75
CA VAL A 169 12.62 -14.70 8.04
C VAL A 169 12.03 -14.14 6.74
N THR A 170 10.71 -14.22 6.55
CA THR A 170 10.00 -13.70 5.37
C THR A 170 9.26 -12.39 5.64
N THR A 171 9.22 -11.95 6.90
CA THR A 171 8.50 -10.76 7.37
C THR A 171 9.43 -9.61 7.73
N SER A 172 8.91 -8.37 7.67
CA SER A 172 9.62 -7.14 8.02
C SER A 172 8.85 -6.36 9.08
N LYS A 173 9.52 -6.00 10.19
CA LYS A 173 8.90 -5.23 11.29
C LYS A 173 8.65 -3.76 10.92
N ARG A 174 9.25 -3.29 9.83
CA ARG A 174 9.03 -1.97 9.20
C ARG A 174 7.67 -1.85 8.51
N ILE A 175 6.90 -2.93 8.47
CA ILE A 175 5.55 -3.00 7.91
C ILE A 175 4.59 -3.42 9.02
N VAL A 176 3.58 -2.60 9.29
CA VAL A 176 2.49 -2.86 10.22
C VAL A 176 1.19 -3.02 9.45
N LYS A 177 0.46 -4.10 9.71
CA LYS A 177 -0.89 -4.33 9.20
C LYS A 177 -1.94 -3.85 10.19
N PHE A 178 -2.97 -3.16 9.71
CA PHE A 178 -4.21 -2.94 10.44
C PHE A 178 -5.25 -3.99 10.06
N THR A 179 -5.88 -4.62 11.05
CA THR A 179 -7.02 -5.52 10.86
C THR A 179 -8.26 -4.95 11.53
N ASN A 180 -9.44 -5.34 11.05
CA ASN A 180 -10.73 -4.98 11.63
C ASN A 180 -11.04 -3.48 11.66
N LEU A 181 -10.71 -2.76 10.59
CA LEU A 181 -10.98 -1.32 10.42
C LEU A 181 -12.47 -0.92 10.46
N ASN A 182 -13.40 -1.88 10.51
CA ASN A 182 -14.83 -1.60 10.53
C ASN A 182 -15.29 -0.85 11.78
N ASN A 183 -14.55 -0.96 12.87
CA ASN A 183 -14.90 -0.31 14.12
C ASN A 183 -14.51 1.19 14.16
N TRP A 184 -13.68 1.63 13.21
CA TRP A 184 -13.33 3.06 13.04
C TRP A 184 -14.49 3.92 12.56
#